data_AF-A0A3D8GNP4-F1
#
_entry.id   AF-A0A3D8GNP4-F1
#
_cell.length_a   1.000
_cell.length_b   1.000
_cell.length_c   1.000
_cell.angle_alpha   90.00
_cell.angle_beta   90.00
_cell.angle_gamma   90.00
#
_symmetry.space_group_name_H-M   'P 1'
#
loop_
_entity.id
_entity.type
_entity.pdbx_description
1 polymer ?
#
loop_
_entity_poly.entity_id
_entity_poly.type
_entity_poly.pdbx_seq_one_letter_code
_entity_poly.pdbx_strand_id
1 'polypeptide(L)'
;MTENGKLTQDEIDALLGDTGGEAFQFSELEPDVVGRNFDDSMNMELLLDIPLEVVVELGRTKKKISEVLELTSGSIVELEKMAGEPVDVYVNNKLIAIGEVVVIDEHFGVRIKEIMRPAVKEAGKR
;
A
#
# COMPACT_ATOMS: atom_id res chain seq x y z
N MET A 1 -58.57 1.67 15.61
CA MET A 1 -57.65 2.82 15.49
C MET A 1 -58.31 4.07 16.06
N THR A 2 -57.68 4.72 17.04
CA THR A 2 -58.09 6.08 17.44
C THR A 2 -57.39 7.11 16.57
N GLU A 3 -57.98 8.31 16.45
CA GLU A 3 -57.54 9.40 15.56
C GLU A 3 -56.10 9.93 15.81
N ASN A 4 -55.38 9.41 16.80
CA ASN A 4 -53.98 9.76 17.07
C ASN A 4 -52.97 8.67 16.66
N GLY A 5 -53.36 7.70 15.82
CA GLY A 5 -52.45 6.69 15.27
C GLY A 5 -51.87 5.71 16.30
N LYS A 6 -52.35 5.75 17.56
CA LYS A 6 -52.07 4.72 18.56
C LYS A 6 -53.14 3.64 18.47
N LEU A 7 -52.67 2.39 18.33
CA LEU A 7 -53.49 1.19 18.40
C LEU A 7 -54.21 1.16 19.74
N THR A 8 -55.50 0.84 19.74
CA THR A 8 -56.26 0.68 20.99
C THR A 8 -55.83 -0.59 21.71
N GLN A 9 -56.01 -0.65 23.03
CA GLN A 9 -55.63 -1.84 23.82
C GLN A 9 -56.30 -3.12 23.26
N ASP A 10 -57.55 -3.01 22.80
CA ASP A 10 -58.27 -4.12 22.16
C ASP A 10 -57.66 -4.57 20.81
N GLU A 11 -56.95 -3.69 20.09
CA GLU A 11 -56.23 -4.04 18.85
C GLU A 11 -54.87 -4.70 19.15
N ILE A 12 -54.23 -4.28 20.26
CA ILE A 12 -53.00 -4.88 20.76
C ILE A 12 -53.29 -6.31 21.25
N ASP A 13 -54.39 -6.50 21.98
CA ASP A 13 -54.80 -7.78 22.53
C ASP A 13 -55.30 -8.75 21.43
N ALA A 14 -55.82 -8.24 20.30
CA ALA A 14 -56.18 -9.06 19.13
C ALA A 14 -54.96 -9.50 18.30
N LEU A 15 -53.85 -8.73 18.30
CA LEU A 15 -52.60 -9.08 17.64
C LEU A 15 -51.75 -10.06 18.47
N LEU A 16 -51.83 -9.95 19.79
CA LEU A 16 -51.24 -10.86 20.76
C LEU A 16 -52.26 -11.95 21.11
N GLY A 17 -52.59 -12.80 20.14
CA GLY A 17 -53.51 -13.92 20.35
C GLY A 17 -53.13 -14.76 21.58
N ASP A 18 -54.15 -15.33 22.23
CA ASP A 18 -54.12 -16.15 23.45
C ASP A 18 -52.91 -17.11 23.53
N THR A 19 -51.80 -16.61 24.06
CA THR A 19 -50.70 -17.43 24.54
C THR A 19 -50.49 -17.09 26.00
N GLY A 20 -51.05 -17.95 26.85
CA GLY A 20 -50.80 -18.01 28.29
C GLY A 20 -49.31 -17.82 28.58
N GLY A 21 -49.05 -16.91 29.50
CA GLY A 21 -47.82 -16.15 29.57
C GLY A 21 -46.54 -16.97 29.63
N GLU A 22 -45.63 -16.64 28.72
CA GLU A 22 -44.26 -16.24 29.07
C GLU A 22 -43.86 -15.10 28.14
N ALA A 23 -43.36 -14.00 28.70
CA ALA A 23 -42.81 -12.93 27.90
C ALA A 23 -41.54 -13.47 27.21
N PHE A 24 -41.55 -13.53 25.88
CA PHE A 24 -40.37 -13.90 25.10
C PHE A 24 -39.23 -12.94 25.42
N GLN A 25 -38.24 -13.42 26.17
CA GLN A 25 -37.04 -12.67 26.46
C GLN A 25 -36.16 -12.71 25.20
N PHE A 26 -36.05 -11.56 24.52
CA PHE A 26 -35.10 -11.38 23.43
C PHE A 26 -33.71 -11.71 23.97
N SER A 27 -33.12 -12.80 23.46
CA SER A 27 -31.69 -13.03 23.66
C SER A 27 -30.98 -11.94 22.88
N GLU A 28 -30.39 -10.99 23.61
CA GLU A 28 -29.58 -9.93 23.05
C GLU A 28 -28.55 -10.58 22.13
N LEU A 29 -28.61 -10.25 20.84
CA LEU A 29 -27.67 -10.79 19.88
C LEU A 29 -26.30 -10.27 20.30
N GLU A 30 -25.50 -11.14 20.92
CA GLU A 30 -24.07 -10.87 21.03
C GLU A 30 -23.61 -10.54 19.62
N PRO A 31 -22.98 -9.37 19.41
CA PRO A 31 -22.39 -9.10 18.12
C PRO A 31 -21.49 -10.30 17.87
N ASP A 32 -21.67 -10.94 16.73
CA ASP A 32 -20.75 -11.93 16.21
C ASP A 32 -19.47 -11.14 15.92
N VAL A 33 -18.74 -10.79 16.99
CA VAL A 33 -17.36 -10.39 16.97
C VAL A 33 -16.65 -11.67 16.61
N VAL A 34 -16.77 -11.99 15.32
CA VAL A 34 -15.64 -12.44 14.53
C VAL A 34 -14.60 -11.32 14.62
N GLY A 35 -14.03 -11.18 15.83
CA GLY A 35 -12.68 -10.74 16.07
C GLY A 35 -11.79 -11.83 15.48
N ARG A 36 -11.86 -11.96 14.15
CA ARG A 36 -10.61 -12.07 13.43
C ARG A 36 -9.94 -10.75 13.75
N ASN A 37 -8.99 -10.82 14.69
CA ASN A 37 -7.69 -10.29 14.37
C ASN A 37 -7.46 -10.73 12.92
N PHE A 38 -7.76 -9.84 11.96
CA PHE A 38 -7.18 -9.98 10.64
C PHE A 38 -5.72 -10.00 10.98
N ASP A 39 -5.17 -11.20 10.90
CA ASP A 39 -3.83 -11.49 11.31
C ASP A 39 -2.98 -10.49 10.52
N ASP A 40 -2.50 -9.44 11.20
CA ASP A 40 -1.80 -8.33 10.53
C ASP A 40 -0.64 -8.92 9.71
N SER A 41 -0.11 -10.07 10.18
CA SER A 41 0.83 -10.91 9.47
C SER A 41 0.29 -11.47 8.14
N MET A 42 -0.92 -12.06 8.08
CA MET A 42 -1.54 -12.55 6.83
C MET A 42 -1.75 -11.44 5.82
N ASN A 43 -2.11 -10.22 6.26
CA ASN A 43 -2.26 -9.09 5.35
C ASN A 43 -0.89 -8.58 4.85
N MET A 44 0.13 -8.61 5.71
CA MET A 44 1.50 -8.28 5.29
C MET A 44 2.08 -9.32 4.33
N GLU A 45 1.83 -10.61 4.52
CA GLU A 45 2.24 -11.68 3.61
C GLU A 45 1.75 -11.42 2.17
N LEU A 46 0.50 -10.95 2.01
CA LEU A 46 -0.02 -10.57 0.70
C LEU A 46 0.69 -9.35 0.07
N LEU A 47 1.21 -8.43 0.89
CA LEU A 47 1.93 -7.25 0.41
C LEU A 47 3.39 -7.56 0.03
N LEU A 48 4.01 -8.58 0.62
CA LEU A 48 5.40 -8.95 0.37
C LEU A 48 5.62 -9.50 -1.05
N ASP A 49 4.58 -10.07 -1.67
CA ASP A 49 4.64 -10.64 -3.02
C ASP A 49 4.38 -9.62 -4.14
N ILE A 50 4.14 -8.36 -3.81
CA ILE A 50 3.88 -7.32 -4.82
C ILE A 50 5.17 -7.08 -5.62
N PRO A 51 5.17 -7.30 -6.95
CA PRO A 51 6.34 -7.04 -7.77
C PRO A 51 6.60 -5.53 -7.85
N LEU A 52 7.86 -5.13 -7.66
CA LEU A 52 8.30 -3.74 -7.74
C LEU A 52 9.34 -3.58 -8.85
N GLU A 53 9.28 -2.44 -9.55
CA GLU A 53 10.28 -2.10 -10.55
C GLU A 53 11.55 -1.59 -9.86
N VAL A 54 12.68 -2.25 -10.16
CA VAL A 54 14.01 -1.83 -9.70
C VAL A 54 14.75 -1.20 -10.87
N VAL A 55 15.17 0.05 -10.71
CA VAL A 55 15.93 0.80 -11.72
C VAL A 55 17.32 1.09 -11.17
N VAL A 56 18.35 0.71 -11.92
CA VAL A 56 19.74 1.04 -11.61
C VAL A 56 20.19 2.13 -12.58
N GLU A 57 20.66 3.25 -12.04
CA GLU A 57 21.13 4.37 -12.85
C GLU A 57 22.64 4.52 -12.78
N LEU A 58 23.28 4.49 -13.96
CA LEU A 58 24.70 4.80 -14.10
C LEU A 58 24.97 6.28 -13.80
N GLY A 59 24.07 7.18 -14.19
CA GLY A 59 24.17 8.61 -13.95
C GLY A 59 23.10 9.41 -14.69
N ARG A 60 23.03 10.71 -14.39
CA ARG A 60 22.11 11.67 -15.02
C ARG A 60 22.90 12.84 -15.59
N THR A 61 22.35 13.52 -16.59
CA THR A 61 22.81 14.84 -17.05
C THR A 61 21.61 15.68 -17.42
N LYS A 62 21.73 17.00 -17.25
CA LYS A 62 20.80 17.95 -17.88
C LYS A 62 21.36 18.43 -19.21
N LYS A 63 20.49 18.52 -20.21
CA LYS A 63 20.77 19.03 -21.56
C LYS A 63 19.62 19.94 -21.99
N LYS A 64 19.89 20.92 -22.85
CA LYS A 64 18.83 21.73 -23.47
C LYS A 64 18.07 20.89 -24.48
N ILE A 65 16.81 21.26 -24.75
CA ILE A 65 16.00 20.55 -25.76
C ILE A 65 16.68 20.53 -27.13
N SER A 66 17.36 21.61 -27.53
CA SER A 66 18.11 21.69 -28.79
C SER A 66 19.22 20.64 -28.86
N GLU A 67 19.99 20.47 -27.77
CA GLU A 67 21.08 19.50 -27.69
C GLU A 67 20.56 18.06 -27.78
N VAL A 68 19.38 17.78 -27.20
CA VAL A 68 18.74 16.45 -27.26
C VAL A 68 18.25 16.14 -28.68
N LEU A 69 17.73 17.13 -29.40
CA LEU A 69 17.27 16.95 -30.78
C LEU A 69 18.42 16.76 -31.79
N GLU A 70 19.63 17.17 -31.43
CA GLU A 70 20.85 16.98 -32.23
C GLU A 70 21.50 15.60 -32.02
N LEU A 71 21.02 14.80 -31.05
CA LEU A 71 21.55 13.46 -30.81
C LEU A 71 21.29 12.54 -32.00
N THR A 72 22.35 11.89 -32.45
CA THR A 72 22.34 10.94 -33.57
C THR A 72 23.07 9.66 -33.18
N SER A 73 23.02 8.64 -34.05
CA SER A 73 23.77 7.42 -33.82
C SER A 73 25.27 7.73 -33.71
N GLY A 74 25.89 7.29 -32.61
CA GLY A 74 27.29 7.58 -32.31
C GLY A 74 27.53 8.83 -31.45
N SER A 75 26.49 9.61 -31.12
CA SER A 75 26.63 10.70 -30.14
C SER A 75 27.00 10.16 -28.75
N ILE A 76 27.95 10.83 -28.10
CA ILE A 76 28.39 10.50 -26.74
C ILE A 76 27.73 11.49 -25.79
N VAL A 77 27.01 10.98 -24.78
CA VAL A 77 26.37 11.79 -23.74
C VAL A 77 27.16 11.64 -22.45
N GLU A 78 27.84 12.72 -22.06
CA GLU A 78 28.54 12.79 -20.78
C GLU A 78 27.53 12.93 -19.63
N LEU A 79 27.75 12.17 -18.55
CA LEU A 79 26.94 12.15 -17.33
C LEU A 79 27.63 12.92 -16.22
N GLU A 80 26.86 13.39 -15.23
CA GLU A 80 27.38 14.15 -14.07
C GLU A 80 28.17 13.27 -13.10
N LYS A 81 28.05 11.94 -13.19
CA LYS A 81 28.65 10.98 -12.26
C LYS A 81 30.07 10.60 -12.70
N MET A 82 31.02 10.61 -11.75
CA MET A 82 32.42 10.31 -12.05
C MET A 82 32.65 8.80 -12.23
N ALA A 83 33.61 8.43 -13.08
CA ALA A 83 33.98 7.03 -13.26
C ALA A 83 34.48 6.42 -11.94
N GLY A 84 33.93 5.25 -11.59
CA GLY A 84 34.26 4.52 -10.36
C GLY A 84 33.38 4.88 -9.15
N GLU A 85 32.49 5.86 -9.27
CA GLU A 85 31.46 6.10 -8.25
C GLU A 85 30.41 4.98 -8.25
N PRO A 86 29.83 4.64 -7.08
CA PRO A 86 28.78 3.63 -6.99
C PRO A 86 27.52 4.10 -7.74
N VAL A 87 26.77 3.18 -8.35
CA VAL A 87 25.50 3.45 -9.04
C VAL A 87 24.34 3.64 -8.05
N ASP A 88 23.33 4.37 -8.51
CA ASP A 88 22.12 4.64 -7.71
C ASP A 88 21.07 3.57 -8.00
N VAL A 89 20.40 3.07 -6.95
CA VAL A 89 19.37 2.03 -7.07
C VAL A 89 18.03 2.58 -6.57
N TYR A 90 17.06 2.59 -7.47
CA TYR A 90 15.72 3.08 -7.24
C TYR A 90 14.71 1.93 -7.23
N VAL A 91 13.70 2.06 -6.39
CA VAL A 91 12.49 1.22 -6.42
C VAL A 91 11.30 2.15 -6.50
N ASN A 92 10.47 2.02 -7.54
CA ASN A 92 9.35 2.93 -7.82
C ASN A 92 9.76 4.42 -7.71
N ASN A 93 10.85 4.80 -8.38
CA ASN A 93 11.41 6.16 -8.41
C ASN A 93 11.93 6.70 -7.06
N LYS A 94 11.98 5.88 -6.01
CA LYS A 94 12.59 6.25 -4.72
C LYS A 94 13.99 5.69 -4.62
N LEU A 95 14.97 6.54 -4.33
CA LEU A 95 16.33 6.09 -4.06
C LEU A 95 16.33 5.24 -2.78
N ILE A 96 16.72 3.97 -2.89
CA ILE A 96 16.74 3.04 -1.76
C ILE A 96 18.14 2.54 -1.42
N ALA A 97 19.10 2.63 -2.34
CA ALA A 97 20.46 2.18 -2.11
C ALA A 97 21.45 2.79 -3.09
N ILE A 98 22.73 2.65 -2.75
CA ILE A 98 23.86 2.80 -3.66
C ILE A 98 24.60 1.47 -3.76
N GLY A 99 25.16 1.17 -4.92
CA GLY A 99 25.82 -0.10 -5.16
C GLY A 99 26.95 -0.03 -6.17
N GLU A 100 27.72 -1.09 -6.28
CA GLU A 100 28.83 -1.20 -7.23
C GLU A 100 28.44 -2.15 -8.35
N VAL A 101 28.70 -1.76 -9.60
CA VAL A 101 28.43 -2.62 -10.75
C VAL A 101 29.41 -3.79 -10.74
N VAL A 102 28.87 -4.99 -10.83
CA VAL A 102 29.62 -6.24 -10.93
C VAL A 102 29.18 -6.97 -12.18
N VAL A 103 30.07 -7.78 -12.75
CA VAL A 103 29.71 -8.71 -13.82
C VAL A 103 29.69 -10.09 -13.21
N ILE A 104 28.57 -10.80 -13.40
CA ILE A 104 28.40 -12.18 -12.96
C ILE A 104 28.08 -12.98 -14.22
N ASP A 105 28.97 -13.91 -14.55
CA ASP A 105 28.99 -14.60 -15.84
C ASP A 105 29.02 -13.58 -17.00
N GLU A 106 27.93 -13.49 -17.77
CA GLU A 106 27.77 -12.55 -18.89
C GLU A 106 26.71 -11.46 -18.58
N HIS A 107 26.25 -11.37 -17.33
CA HIS A 107 25.22 -10.43 -16.91
C HIS A 107 25.78 -9.32 -16.03
N PHE A 108 25.22 -8.12 -16.17
CA PHE A 108 25.45 -7.04 -15.23
C PHE A 108 24.63 -7.29 -13.95
N GLY A 109 25.28 -7.12 -12.81
CA GLY A 109 24.66 -7.10 -11.50
C GLY A 109 25.09 -5.87 -10.70
N VAL A 110 24.42 -5.64 -9.58
CA VAL A 110 24.78 -4.56 -8.65
C VAL A 110 24.94 -5.15 -7.26
N ARG A 111 26.12 -4.95 -6.68
CA ARG A 111 26.37 -5.26 -5.27
C ARG A 111 25.98 -4.07 -4.42
N ILE A 112 24.99 -4.23 -3.56
CA ILE A 112 24.55 -3.17 -2.66
C ILE A 112 25.67 -2.82 -1.68
N LYS A 113 26.01 -1.52 -1.61
CA LYS A 113 27.03 -0.97 -0.73
C LYS A 113 26.40 -0.35 0.52
N GLU A 114 25.34 0.42 0.33
CA GLU A 114 24.62 1.08 1.40
C GLU A 114 23.13 1.14 1.07
N ILE A 115 22.28 0.91 2.08
CA ILE A 115 20.82 0.98 1.98
C ILE A 115 20.35 2.24 2.71
N MET A 116 19.59 3.08 2.01
CA MET A 116 18.94 4.23 2.61
C MET A 116 17.74 3.78 3.42
N ARG A 117 17.73 4.13 4.71
CA ARG A 117 16.57 3.85 5.55
C ARG A 117 15.37 4.62 5.02
N PRO A 118 14.19 3.98 4.86
CA PRO A 118 12.98 4.72 4.55
C PRO A 118 12.75 5.72 5.68
N ALA A 119 12.74 7.01 5.35
CA ALA A 119 12.20 8.02 6.25
C ALA A 119 10.70 7.72 6.38
N VAL A 120 10.34 6.92 7.39
CA VAL A 120 8.95 6.78 7.83
C VAL A 120 8.59 8.18 8.31
N LYS A 121 7.86 8.92 7.48
CA LYS A 121 7.19 10.13 7.95
C LYS A 121 6.11 9.63 8.89
N GLU A 122 6.35 9.74 10.19
CA GLU A 122 5.33 9.57 11.22
C GLU A 122 4.25 10.62 10.96
N ALA A 123 3.21 10.23 10.22
CA ALA A 123 2.01 11.01 10.05
C ALA A 123 1.24 10.93 11.37
N GLY A 124 1.57 11.79 12.34
CA GLY A 124 0.94 11.68 13.65
C GLY A 124 1.43 12.63 14.73
N LYS A 125 1.38 13.95 14.51
CA LYS A 125 1.19 14.90 15.61
C LYS A 125 0.48 16.16 15.11
N ARG A 126 -0.85 16.13 15.19
CA ARG A 126 -1.69 17.33 15.24
C ARG A 126 -1.94 17.65 16.71
#